data_AF-A0A1Y6JH31-F1
#
_entry.id   AF-A0A1Y6JH31-F1
#
_cell.length_a   1.000
_cell.length_b   1.000
_cell.length_c   1.000
_cell.angle_alpha   90.00
_cell.angle_beta   90.00
_cell.angle_gamma   90.00
#
_symmetry.space_group_name_H-M   'P 1'
#
loop_
_entity.id
_entity.type
_entity.pdbx_description
1 polymer ?
#
loop_
_entity_poly.entity_id
_entity_poly.type
_entity_poly.pdbx_seq_one_letter_code
_entity_poly.pdbx_strand_id
1 'polypeptide(L)'
;MRVVNQSIESRIGVMQLDKRNAQNSQSAGAVISAGTHEKPPVQRPTVSISGEALLRQRLFHITDPNRALPVFVQMERGALGCRVDFLTDNDRQLLGDVYEWAQQQGADLKYVDDLGFRLASYRESDNGRIMMRENTGHSYDGEGHKLYLRFTDKDAASAKRILESDALKTTRLDHGFVRFITDKDYGAMSHNDFDFMEQVISRFSNGKDEPQPLTPRFAKYERLKDNYVKTLSKEKYGDDKDNVQNDQGTQSAAKKTNKPKPVTVESLRDDMRAALFKAMNVTSFKSLFALLFGGKR
;
A
#
# COMPACT_ATOMS: atom_id res chain seq x y z
N MET A 1 -41.57 -14.25 -23.08
CA MET A 1 -40.16 -13.82 -22.94
C MET A 1 -39.52 -14.61 -21.80
N ARG A 2 -38.64 -15.57 -22.13
CA ARG A 2 -37.75 -16.24 -21.16
C ARG A 2 -36.34 -15.76 -21.47
N VAL A 3 -35.76 -14.96 -20.58
CA VAL A 3 -34.36 -14.56 -20.63
C VAL A 3 -33.60 -15.59 -19.80
N VAL A 4 -32.85 -16.48 -20.45
CA VAL A 4 -31.97 -17.45 -19.79
C VAL A 4 -30.53 -16.98 -19.93
N ASN A 5 -30.05 -16.35 -18.85
CA ASN A 5 -28.76 -16.55 -18.19
C ASN A 5 -27.53 -16.97 -19.02
N GLN A 6 -26.99 -16.06 -19.85
CA GLN A 6 -25.70 -16.23 -20.54
C GLN A 6 -24.46 -16.20 -19.61
N SER A 7 -24.63 -15.87 -18.32
CA SER A 7 -23.52 -15.76 -17.35
C SER A 7 -23.12 -17.09 -16.71
N ILE A 8 -23.95 -18.14 -16.79
CA ILE A 8 -23.64 -19.44 -16.18
C ILE A 8 -22.98 -20.37 -17.20
N GLU A 9 -23.45 -20.37 -18.45
CA GLU A 9 -22.87 -21.19 -19.51
C GLU A 9 -21.43 -20.79 -19.85
N SER A 10 -21.11 -19.48 -19.78
CA SER A 10 -19.76 -18.96 -19.94
C SER A 10 -18.81 -19.38 -18.80
N ARG A 11 -19.31 -19.58 -17.57
CA ARG A 11 -18.52 -20.11 -16.45
C ARG A 11 -18.32 -21.63 -16.53
N ILE A 12 -19.29 -22.36 -17.07
CA ILE A 12 -19.18 -23.82 -17.32
C ILE A 12 -18.16 -24.10 -18.43
N GLY A 13 -18.11 -23.24 -19.47
CA GLY A 13 -17.11 -23.35 -20.55
C GLY A 13 -15.66 -23.17 -20.08
N VAL A 14 -15.40 -22.24 -19.16
CA VAL A 14 -14.06 -21.98 -18.60
C VAL A 14 -13.59 -23.13 -17.70
N MET A 15 -14.47 -23.69 -16.87
CA MET A 15 -14.13 -24.87 -16.03
C MET A 15 -13.84 -26.15 -16.85
N GLN A 16 -14.45 -26.32 -18.03
CA GLN A 16 -14.15 -27.46 -18.89
C GLN A 16 -12.80 -27.33 -19.62
N LEU A 17 -12.32 -26.09 -19.85
CA LEU A 17 -11.01 -25.84 -20.43
C LEU A 17 -9.89 -26.16 -19.43
N ASP A 18 -10.08 -25.80 -18.16
CA ASP A 18 -9.14 -26.10 -17.07
C ASP A 18 -9.04 -27.61 -16.79
N LYS A 19 -10.15 -28.36 -16.89
CA LYS A 19 -10.12 -29.83 -16.76
C LYS A 19 -9.38 -30.52 -17.92
N ARG A 20 -9.49 -30.02 -19.15
CA ARG A 20 -8.73 -30.54 -20.30
C ARG A 20 -7.24 -30.23 -20.20
N ASN A 21 -6.87 -29.04 -19.70
CA ASN A 21 -5.47 -28.68 -19.49
C ASN A 21 -4.83 -29.45 -18.32
N ALA A 22 -5.59 -29.73 -17.25
CA ALA A 22 -5.12 -30.58 -16.15
C ALA A 22 -4.95 -32.06 -16.56
N GLN A 23 -5.84 -32.61 -17.41
CA GLN A 23 -5.69 -33.98 -17.93
C GLN A 23 -4.49 -34.12 -18.89
N ASN A 24 -4.21 -33.12 -19.72
CA ASN A 24 -3.03 -33.13 -20.61
C ASN A 24 -1.69 -33.04 -19.86
N SER A 25 -1.71 -32.59 -18.60
CA SER A 25 -0.52 -32.44 -17.76
C SER A 25 -0.15 -33.72 -16.99
N GLN A 26 -1.05 -34.71 -16.92
CA GLN A 26 -0.88 -35.94 -16.14
C GLN A 26 -0.64 -37.21 -16.98
N SER A 27 -0.45 -37.09 -18.31
CA SER A 27 -0.24 -38.25 -19.20
C SER A 27 1.19 -38.38 -19.77
N ALA A 28 2.15 -37.62 -19.26
CA ALA A 28 3.55 -37.73 -19.69
C ALA A 28 4.35 -38.60 -18.71
N GLY A 29 4.10 -39.92 -18.74
CA GLY A 29 4.78 -40.86 -17.85
C GLY A 29 4.48 -42.32 -18.18
N ALA A 30 4.87 -42.78 -19.36
CA ALA A 30 4.97 -44.21 -19.66
C ALA A 30 6.14 -44.44 -20.62
N VAL A 31 7.20 -45.07 -20.11
CA VAL A 31 8.33 -45.58 -20.87
C VAL A 31 7.88 -46.85 -21.59
N ILE A 32 7.88 -46.84 -22.93
CA ILE A 32 7.91 -48.08 -23.72
C ILE A 32 8.98 -47.94 -24.79
N SER A 33 9.96 -48.83 -24.71
CA SER A 33 11.02 -49.04 -25.69
C SER A 33 10.48 -49.81 -26.89
N ALA A 34 10.63 -49.27 -28.11
CA ALA A 34 10.94 -50.00 -29.34
C ALA A 34 10.94 -49.06 -30.56
N GLY A 35 12.00 -49.14 -31.38
CA GLY A 35 11.91 -48.87 -32.83
C GLY A 35 12.42 -47.53 -33.33
N THR A 36 13.50 -47.61 -34.11
CA THR A 36 14.23 -46.57 -34.84
C THR A 36 13.36 -45.78 -35.83
N HIS A 37 13.42 -44.45 -35.77
CA HIS A 37 13.43 -43.52 -36.93
C HIS A 37 13.70 -42.10 -36.40
N GLU A 38 14.92 -41.60 -36.60
CA GLU A 38 15.29 -40.22 -36.23
C GLU A 38 14.59 -39.22 -37.14
N LYS A 39 13.60 -38.51 -36.58
CA LYS A 39 13.12 -37.23 -37.09
C LYS A 39 13.72 -36.15 -36.18
N PRO A 40 14.37 -35.10 -36.71
CA PRO A 40 14.97 -34.07 -35.87
C PRO A 40 13.87 -33.44 -34.98
N PRO A 41 14.16 -33.18 -33.69
CA PRO A 41 13.16 -32.66 -32.78
C PRO A 41 12.73 -31.28 -33.28
N VAL A 42 11.44 -31.17 -33.62
CA VAL A 42 10.79 -29.88 -33.85
C VAL A 42 10.89 -29.12 -32.53
N GLN A 43 11.85 -28.19 -32.46
CA GLN A 43 11.92 -27.21 -31.38
C GLN A 43 10.61 -26.43 -31.42
N ARG A 44 9.70 -26.76 -30.49
CA ARG A 44 8.51 -25.93 -30.28
C ARG A 44 9.04 -24.62 -29.71
N PRO A 45 8.76 -23.46 -30.35
CA PRO A 45 9.15 -22.19 -29.77
C PRO A 45 8.48 -22.07 -28.41
N THR A 46 9.27 -22.04 -27.34
CA THR A 46 8.82 -21.65 -26.02
C THR A 46 8.51 -20.17 -26.06
N VAL A 47 7.23 -19.83 -26.10
CA VAL A 47 6.78 -18.43 -25.96
C VAL A 47 7.07 -18.02 -24.53
N SER A 48 8.03 -17.11 -24.33
CA SER A 48 8.29 -16.49 -23.04
C SER A 48 7.36 -15.28 -22.86
N ILE A 49 6.73 -15.15 -21.70
CA ILE A 49 5.84 -14.02 -21.38
C ILE A 49 6.73 -12.90 -20.85
N SER A 50 6.70 -11.72 -21.48
CA SER A 50 7.50 -10.59 -21.03
C SER A 50 7.09 -10.12 -19.62
N GLY A 51 8.03 -9.47 -18.92
CA GLY A 51 7.76 -8.86 -17.62
C GLY A 51 6.60 -7.84 -17.64
N GLU A 52 6.50 -7.05 -18.71
CA GLU A 52 5.37 -6.14 -18.92
C GLU A 52 4.04 -6.90 -19.04
N ALA A 53 4.00 -7.99 -19.81
CA ALA A 53 2.80 -8.81 -19.94
C ALA A 53 2.40 -9.44 -18.59
N LEU A 54 3.38 -9.87 -17.78
CA LEU A 54 3.15 -10.34 -16.42
C LEU A 54 2.58 -9.24 -15.51
N LEU A 55 3.15 -8.04 -15.52
CA LEU A 55 2.64 -6.88 -14.77
C LEU A 55 1.17 -6.61 -15.11
N ARG A 56 0.85 -6.53 -16.41
CA ARG A 56 -0.50 -6.26 -16.91
C ARG A 56 -1.49 -7.33 -16.47
N GLN A 57 -1.11 -8.60 -16.58
CA GLN A 57 -1.97 -9.72 -16.18
C GLN A 57 -2.18 -9.76 -14.66
N ARG A 58 -1.13 -9.56 -13.87
CA ARG A 58 -1.14 -9.85 -12.43
C ARG A 58 -1.63 -8.69 -11.59
N LEU A 59 -1.21 -7.46 -11.91
CA LEU A 59 -1.62 -6.27 -11.16
C LEU A 59 -2.90 -5.65 -11.72
N PHE A 60 -3.02 -5.57 -13.05
CA PHE A 60 -4.14 -4.88 -13.70
C PHE A 60 -5.24 -5.81 -14.21
N HIS A 61 -5.03 -7.14 -14.16
CA HIS A 61 -5.96 -8.14 -14.70
C HIS A 61 -6.28 -7.91 -16.20
N ILE A 62 -5.28 -7.45 -16.96
CA ILE A 62 -5.38 -7.19 -18.40
C ILE A 62 -4.53 -8.21 -19.14
N THR A 63 -5.17 -9.01 -19.99
CA THR A 63 -4.51 -9.97 -20.90
C THR A 63 -4.48 -9.50 -22.35
N ASP A 64 -5.31 -8.51 -22.71
CA ASP A 64 -5.28 -7.88 -24.03
C ASP A 64 -4.05 -6.95 -24.13
N PRO A 65 -3.10 -7.22 -25.04
CA PRO A 65 -1.92 -6.38 -25.21
C PRO A 65 -2.26 -4.97 -25.73
N ASN A 66 -3.39 -4.79 -26.44
CA ASN A 66 -3.76 -3.51 -27.04
C ASN A 66 -4.51 -2.57 -26.07
N ARG A 67 -4.96 -3.09 -24.92
CA ARG A 67 -5.68 -2.28 -23.93
C ARG A 67 -4.72 -1.34 -23.21
N ALA A 68 -4.96 -0.04 -23.22
CA ALA A 68 -4.12 0.88 -22.44
C ALA A 68 -4.23 0.56 -20.93
N LEU A 69 -3.11 0.68 -20.20
CA LEU A 69 -3.16 0.68 -18.74
C LEU A 69 -3.79 2.00 -18.28
N PRO A 70 -4.69 1.98 -17.28
CA PRO A 70 -5.23 3.20 -16.69
C PRO A 70 -4.08 4.04 -16.13
N VAL A 71 -4.09 5.36 -16.33
CA VAL A 71 -3.12 6.29 -15.74
C VAL A 71 -3.90 7.22 -14.84
N PHE A 72 -3.68 7.12 -13.53
CA PHE A 72 -4.35 8.00 -12.57
C PHE A 72 -3.51 9.25 -12.31
N VAL A 73 -4.14 10.42 -12.44
CA VAL A 73 -3.51 11.70 -12.12
C VAL A 73 -3.87 12.10 -10.69
N GLN A 74 -2.90 12.68 -9.97
CA GLN A 74 -2.95 13.00 -8.53
C GLN A 74 -4.19 13.81 -8.07
N MET A 75 -4.90 14.47 -8.99
CA MET A 75 -6.11 15.26 -8.73
C MET A 75 -7.38 14.44 -8.49
N GLU A 76 -7.37 13.13 -8.78
CA GLU A 76 -8.56 12.25 -8.67
C GLU A 76 -8.55 11.37 -7.41
N ARG A 77 -7.77 11.76 -6.39
CA ARG A 77 -7.65 11.03 -5.12
C ARG A 77 -9.03 10.91 -4.44
N GLY A 78 -9.52 9.68 -4.26
CA GLY A 78 -10.83 9.39 -3.66
C GLY A 78 -11.91 8.91 -4.64
N ALA A 79 -11.63 8.87 -5.95
CA ALA A 79 -12.47 8.16 -6.91
C ALA A 79 -12.26 6.63 -6.83
N LEU A 80 -13.26 5.87 -7.26
CA LEU A 80 -13.36 4.39 -7.26
C LEU A 80 -12.31 3.65 -8.13
N GLY A 81 -11.07 4.15 -8.21
CA GLY A 81 -9.97 3.55 -8.96
C GLY A 81 -9.41 2.30 -8.26
N CYS A 82 -8.81 1.40 -9.03
CA CYS A 82 -8.08 0.27 -8.45
C CYS A 82 -6.75 0.78 -7.89
N ARG A 83 -6.33 0.31 -6.70
CA ARG A 83 -5.10 0.78 -6.01
C ARG A 83 -3.89 0.84 -6.96
N VAL A 84 -3.73 -0.15 -7.84
CA VAL A 84 -2.60 -0.27 -8.79
C VAL A 84 -2.57 0.84 -9.85
N ASP A 85 -3.67 1.56 -10.06
CA ASP A 85 -3.77 2.63 -11.06
C ASP A 85 -2.90 3.83 -10.67
N PHE A 86 -2.59 3.98 -9.37
CA PHE A 86 -1.70 5.02 -8.84
C PHE A 86 -0.20 4.76 -9.08
N LEU A 87 0.19 3.58 -9.61
CA LEU A 87 1.57 3.32 -10.01
C LEU A 87 1.98 4.28 -11.13
N THR A 88 3.11 4.95 -10.98
CA THR A 88 3.70 5.82 -12.02
C THR A 88 4.26 5.00 -13.18
N ASP A 89 4.56 5.63 -14.30
CA ASP A 89 5.20 4.94 -15.43
C ASP A 89 6.56 4.34 -15.06
N ASN A 90 7.34 5.05 -14.23
CA ASN A 90 8.61 4.54 -13.70
C ASN A 90 8.40 3.31 -12.80
N ASP A 91 7.37 3.32 -11.95
CA ASP A 91 7.05 2.17 -11.09
C ASP A 91 6.67 0.96 -11.95
N ARG A 92 5.84 1.17 -12.99
CA ARG A 92 5.39 0.11 -13.91
C ARG A 92 6.54 -0.48 -14.71
N GLN A 93 7.44 0.37 -15.22
CA GLN A 93 8.62 -0.07 -15.95
C GLN A 93 9.54 -0.90 -15.05
N LEU A 94 9.83 -0.42 -13.82
CA LEU A 94 10.62 -1.19 -12.86
C LEU A 94 9.96 -2.53 -12.51
N LEU A 95 8.67 -2.53 -12.17
CA LEU A 95 7.96 -3.75 -11.81
C LEU A 95 7.90 -4.75 -12.97
N GLY A 96 7.78 -4.29 -14.21
CA GLY A 96 7.93 -5.12 -15.41
C GLY A 96 9.27 -5.84 -15.44
N ASP A 97 10.37 -5.09 -15.26
CA ASP A 97 11.71 -5.68 -15.24
C ASP A 97 11.90 -6.63 -14.04
N VAL A 98 11.31 -6.32 -12.89
CA VAL A 98 11.33 -7.18 -11.69
C VAL A 98 10.56 -8.48 -11.93
N TYR A 99 9.40 -8.44 -12.61
CA TYR A 99 8.66 -9.65 -12.99
C TYR A 99 9.47 -10.53 -13.92
N GLU A 100 10.10 -9.95 -14.93
CA GLU A 100 10.94 -10.70 -15.88
C GLU A 100 12.12 -11.36 -15.16
N TRP A 101 12.84 -10.59 -14.34
CA TRP A 101 13.95 -11.11 -13.54
C TRP A 101 13.50 -12.21 -12.56
N ALA A 102 12.43 -11.97 -11.80
CA ALA A 102 11.91 -12.94 -10.84
C ALA A 102 11.47 -14.25 -11.52
N GLN A 103 10.81 -14.16 -12.68
CA GLN A 103 10.43 -15.32 -13.48
C GLN A 103 11.65 -16.10 -13.96
N GLN A 104 12.65 -15.41 -14.52
CA GLN A 104 13.90 -16.03 -14.99
C GLN A 104 14.66 -16.75 -13.87
N GLN A 105 14.58 -16.24 -12.64
CA GLN A 105 15.21 -16.83 -11.46
C GLN A 105 14.35 -17.91 -10.77
N GLY A 106 13.14 -18.19 -11.29
CA GLY A 106 12.25 -19.21 -10.73
C GLY A 106 11.57 -18.81 -9.41
N ALA A 107 11.40 -17.51 -9.16
CA ALA A 107 10.70 -17.00 -7.99
C ALA A 107 9.17 -17.18 -8.11
N ASP A 108 8.49 -17.29 -6.98
CA ASP A 108 7.04 -17.07 -6.93
C ASP A 108 6.74 -15.58 -7.16
N LEU A 109 6.08 -15.27 -8.26
CA LEU A 109 5.78 -13.90 -8.68
C LEU A 109 4.88 -13.13 -7.70
N LYS A 110 4.27 -13.81 -6.70
CA LYS A 110 3.55 -13.13 -5.61
C LYS A 110 4.43 -12.20 -4.78
N TYR A 111 5.74 -12.44 -4.70
CA TYR A 111 6.65 -11.47 -4.07
C TYR A 111 6.67 -10.13 -4.83
N VAL A 112 6.60 -10.18 -6.16
CA VAL A 112 6.51 -8.99 -7.01
C VAL A 112 5.12 -8.36 -6.92
N ASP A 113 4.07 -9.17 -6.86
CA ASP A 113 2.70 -8.67 -6.66
C ASP A 113 2.59 -7.85 -5.36
N ASP A 114 3.09 -8.40 -4.24
CA ASP A 114 3.04 -7.73 -2.94
C ASP A 114 3.86 -6.44 -2.96
N LEU A 115 5.07 -6.45 -3.53
CA LEU A 115 5.85 -5.22 -3.74
C LEU A 115 5.07 -4.17 -4.56
N GLY A 116 4.43 -4.59 -5.65
CA GLY A 116 3.61 -3.73 -6.50
C GLY A 116 2.41 -3.13 -5.76
N PHE A 117 1.67 -3.93 -4.99
CA PHE A 117 0.53 -3.44 -4.22
C PHE A 117 0.94 -2.48 -3.09
N ARG A 118 2.09 -2.71 -2.44
CA ARG A 118 2.64 -1.80 -1.41
C ARG A 118 3.09 -0.48 -2.02
N LEU A 119 3.78 -0.52 -3.14
CA LEU A 119 4.19 0.68 -3.86
C LEU A 119 2.96 1.49 -4.34
N ALA A 120 1.95 0.81 -4.87
CA ALA A 120 0.69 1.43 -5.26
C ALA A 120 -0.02 2.09 -4.06
N SER A 121 -0.06 1.42 -2.91
CA SER A 121 -0.60 1.97 -1.65
C SER A 121 0.12 3.24 -1.21
N TYR A 122 1.44 3.25 -1.35
CA TYR A 122 2.26 4.41 -1.04
C TYR A 122 1.93 5.60 -1.95
N ARG A 123 1.78 5.37 -3.26
CA ARG A 123 1.40 6.40 -4.25
C ARG A 123 0.00 6.94 -4.00
N GLU A 124 -0.98 6.05 -3.80
CA GLU A 124 -2.37 6.40 -3.46
C GLU A 124 -2.43 7.34 -2.25
N SER A 125 -1.58 7.06 -1.26
CA SER A 125 -1.51 7.80 0.00
C SER A 125 -0.55 9.00 -0.06
N ASP A 126 -0.48 9.67 -1.21
CA ASP A 126 0.34 10.86 -1.43
C ASP A 126 1.83 10.65 -1.16
N ASN A 127 2.39 9.57 -1.70
CA ASN A 127 3.76 9.17 -1.39
C ASN A 127 3.95 9.04 0.14
N GLY A 128 2.97 8.42 0.80
CA GLY A 128 2.91 8.19 2.24
C GLY A 128 2.54 9.42 3.10
N ARG A 129 2.41 10.63 2.55
CA ARG A 129 2.20 11.86 3.35
C ARG A 129 0.89 11.88 4.14
N ILE A 130 -0.15 11.21 3.64
CA ILE A 130 -1.47 11.17 4.29
C ILE A 130 -1.70 9.88 5.09
N MET A 131 -0.71 8.99 5.16
CA MET A 131 -0.78 7.81 6.04
C MET A 131 -0.56 8.23 7.49
N MET A 132 -1.37 7.67 8.38
CA MET A 132 -1.20 7.85 9.82
C MET A 132 0.02 7.07 10.31
N ARG A 133 0.82 7.68 11.18
CA ARG A 133 1.86 6.96 11.93
C ARG A 133 1.22 6.08 13.00
N GLU A 134 1.62 4.82 13.04
CA GLU A 134 1.08 3.82 13.97
C GLU A 134 1.55 4.06 15.42
N ASN A 135 2.82 4.45 15.60
CA ASN A 135 3.45 4.64 16.91
C ASN A 135 3.43 6.09 17.40
N THR A 136 2.28 6.75 17.32
CA THR A 136 2.13 8.13 17.82
C THR A 136 1.99 8.21 19.34
N GLY A 137 1.86 7.07 20.03
CA GLY A 137 1.57 7.02 21.46
C GLY A 137 0.10 7.36 21.80
N HIS A 138 -0.76 7.49 20.78
CA HIS A 138 -2.21 7.72 20.90
C HIS A 138 -3.06 6.50 20.53
N SER A 139 -2.41 5.38 20.19
CA SER A 139 -3.06 4.09 19.96
C SER A 139 -3.16 3.36 21.29
N TYR A 140 -4.34 2.84 21.63
CA TYR A 140 -4.59 2.14 22.90
C TYR A 140 -5.23 0.77 22.65
N ASP A 141 -4.99 -0.18 23.56
CA ASP A 141 -5.77 -1.42 23.61
C ASP A 141 -7.13 -1.22 24.31
N GLY A 142 -7.96 -2.27 24.32
CA GLY A 142 -9.28 -2.21 24.96
C GLY A 142 -9.24 -2.03 26.49
N GLU A 143 -8.07 -2.11 27.12
CA GLU A 143 -7.86 -1.88 28.55
C GLU A 143 -7.24 -0.52 28.86
N GLY A 144 -6.95 0.30 27.84
CA GLY A 144 -6.35 1.63 27.98
C GLY A 144 -4.81 1.65 28.01
N HIS A 145 -4.11 0.57 27.69
CA HIS A 145 -2.65 0.61 27.54
C HIS A 145 -2.25 1.17 26.18
N LYS A 146 -1.22 2.02 26.13
CA LYS A 146 -0.64 2.47 24.87
C LYS A 146 -0.05 1.30 24.11
N LEU A 147 -0.34 1.27 22.81
CA LEU A 147 0.09 0.23 21.88
C LEU A 147 1.27 0.73 21.06
N TYR A 148 2.34 -0.06 21.02
CA TYR A 148 3.51 0.16 20.19
C TYR A 148 3.77 -1.05 19.31
N LEU A 149 4.14 -0.77 18.07
CA LEU A 149 4.39 -1.72 17.02
C LEU A 149 5.84 -1.59 16.56
N ARG A 150 6.49 -2.73 16.37
CA ARG A 150 7.84 -2.80 15.81
C ARG A 150 7.94 -3.97 14.87
N PHE A 151 8.92 -3.90 13.97
CA PHE A 151 9.33 -5.06 13.19
C PHE A 151 9.79 -6.21 14.08
N THR A 152 9.73 -7.42 13.55
CA THR A 152 10.47 -8.55 14.13
C THR A 152 11.97 -8.23 14.12
N ASP A 153 12.76 -8.91 14.95
CA ASP A 153 14.21 -8.66 15.00
C ASP A 153 14.89 -8.95 13.66
N LYS A 154 14.37 -9.95 12.92
CA LYS A 154 14.81 -10.27 11.56
C LYS A 154 14.53 -9.10 10.61
N ASP A 155 13.29 -8.62 10.56
CA ASP A 155 12.90 -7.56 9.63
C ASP A 155 13.53 -6.21 9.99
N ALA A 156 13.71 -5.92 11.27
CA ALA A 156 14.47 -4.75 11.72
C ALA A 156 15.92 -4.81 11.23
N ALA A 157 16.56 -5.98 11.29
CA ALA A 157 17.90 -6.16 10.76
C ALA A 157 17.95 -5.99 9.23
N SER A 158 16.96 -6.51 8.49
CA SER A 158 16.88 -6.34 7.04
C SER A 158 16.59 -4.91 6.62
N ALA A 159 15.65 -4.22 7.28
CA ALA A 159 15.38 -2.80 7.08
C ALA A 159 16.65 -1.96 7.30
N LYS A 160 17.41 -2.26 8.37
CA LYS A 160 18.69 -1.59 8.64
C LYS A 160 19.70 -1.81 7.51
N ARG A 161 19.91 -3.06 7.05
CA ARG A 161 20.83 -3.35 5.94
C ARG A 161 20.44 -2.61 4.66
N ILE A 162 19.14 -2.57 4.34
CA ILE A 162 18.62 -1.85 3.17
C ILE A 162 18.94 -0.36 3.25
N LEU A 163 18.66 0.26 4.41
CA LEU A 163 18.89 1.70 4.61
C LEU A 163 20.37 2.08 4.61
N GLU A 164 21.25 1.17 5.03
CA GLU A 164 22.71 1.36 5.07
C GLU A 164 23.40 0.97 3.75
N SER A 165 22.71 0.30 2.82
CA SER A 165 23.27 -0.20 1.57
C SER A 165 23.61 0.91 0.56
N ASP A 166 24.77 0.78 -0.09
CA ASP A 166 25.15 1.67 -1.19
C ASP A 166 24.26 1.51 -2.43
N ALA A 167 23.68 0.31 -2.63
CA ALA A 167 22.75 0.06 -3.73
C ALA A 167 21.50 0.96 -3.64
N LEU A 168 21.06 1.31 -2.43
CA LEU A 168 19.93 2.21 -2.22
C LEU A 168 20.19 3.58 -2.85
N LYS A 169 21.43 4.05 -2.96
CA LYS A 169 21.74 5.37 -3.53
C LYS A 169 21.43 5.48 -5.02
N THR A 170 21.44 4.35 -5.73
CA THR A 170 21.33 4.32 -7.20
C THR A 170 20.24 3.39 -7.73
N THR A 171 19.52 2.72 -6.84
CA THR A 171 18.39 1.87 -7.23
C THR A 171 17.30 2.66 -7.95
N ARG A 172 16.64 2.00 -8.90
CA ARG A 172 15.45 2.51 -9.57
C ARG A 172 14.19 2.49 -8.69
N LEU A 173 14.19 1.71 -7.60
CA LEU A 173 13.08 1.69 -6.65
C LEU A 173 13.01 3.03 -5.90
N ASP A 174 11.81 3.59 -5.76
CA ASP A 174 11.61 4.91 -5.16
C ASP A 174 12.18 4.98 -3.72
N HIS A 175 13.13 5.89 -3.49
CA HIS A 175 13.81 6.05 -2.19
C HIS A 175 12.85 6.47 -1.08
N GLY A 176 11.82 7.26 -1.41
CA GLY A 176 10.78 7.68 -0.48
C GLY A 176 9.93 6.48 -0.04
N PHE A 177 9.56 5.62 -0.98
CA PHE A 177 8.87 4.36 -0.70
C PHE A 177 9.71 3.45 0.20
N VAL A 178 11.00 3.26 -0.09
CA VAL A 178 11.88 2.41 0.73
C VAL A 178 11.95 2.94 2.16
N ARG A 179 12.19 4.24 2.34
CA ARG A 179 12.21 4.88 3.68
C ARG A 179 10.87 4.75 4.40
N PHE A 180 9.77 4.93 3.68
CA PHE A 180 8.43 4.80 4.23
C PHE A 180 8.14 3.38 4.71
N ILE A 181 8.39 2.36 3.90
CA ILE A 181 8.02 0.98 4.23
C ILE A 181 8.97 0.37 5.28
N THR A 182 10.20 0.84 5.36
CA THR A 182 11.21 0.44 6.37
C THR A 182 11.13 1.23 7.67
N ASP A 183 10.24 2.22 7.76
CA ASP A 183 9.94 2.91 9.01
C ASP A 183 8.87 2.11 9.78
N LYS A 184 9.20 1.71 11.01
CA LYS A 184 8.29 0.94 11.87
C LYS A 184 6.98 1.67 12.17
N ASP A 185 6.93 2.99 12.02
CA ASP A 185 5.73 3.78 12.25
C ASP A 185 4.74 3.70 11.09
N TYR A 186 5.14 3.11 9.96
CA TYR A 186 4.30 2.96 8.77
C TYR A 186 4.24 1.52 8.24
N GLY A 187 5.34 0.77 8.39
CA GLY A 187 5.48 -0.56 7.81
C GLY A 187 5.31 -1.72 8.78
N ALA A 188 5.30 -1.50 10.10
CA ALA A 188 5.35 -2.61 11.07
C ALA A 188 4.20 -3.60 10.89
N MET A 189 2.95 -3.13 10.81
CA MET A 189 1.80 -4.03 10.59
C MET A 189 1.72 -4.60 9.18
N SER A 190 2.37 -3.96 8.20
CA SER A 190 2.15 -4.25 6.80
C SER A 190 3.32 -3.80 5.93
N HIS A 191 4.24 -4.72 5.67
CA HIS A 191 5.37 -4.53 4.77
C HIS A 191 5.49 -5.71 3.80
N ASN A 192 6.25 -5.50 2.73
CA ASN A 192 6.69 -6.60 1.86
C ASN A 192 7.84 -7.39 2.51
N ASP A 193 8.17 -8.55 1.94
CA ASP A 193 9.37 -9.27 2.35
C ASP A 193 10.61 -8.38 2.11
N PHE A 194 11.31 -8.02 3.20
CA PHE A 194 12.44 -7.12 3.14
C PHE A 194 13.67 -7.75 2.51
N ASP A 195 13.94 -9.05 2.67
CA ASP A 195 15.10 -9.62 1.99
C ASP A 195 14.84 -9.78 0.48
N PHE A 196 13.57 -9.96 0.06
CA PHE A 196 13.21 -9.87 -1.36
C PHE A 196 13.46 -8.46 -1.91
N MET A 197 12.97 -7.44 -1.20
CA MET A 197 13.16 -6.05 -1.59
C MET A 197 14.63 -5.63 -1.57
N GLU A 198 15.44 -6.14 -0.65
CA GLU A 198 16.90 -5.94 -0.62
C GLU A 198 17.55 -6.45 -1.92
N GLN A 199 17.13 -7.62 -2.42
CA GLN A 199 17.64 -8.17 -3.69
C GLN A 199 17.14 -7.39 -4.90
N VAL A 200 15.90 -6.89 -4.89
CA VAL A 200 15.40 -5.95 -5.92
C VAL A 200 16.25 -4.66 -5.91
N ILE A 201 16.48 -4.07 -4.75
CA ILE A 201 17.27 -2.84 -4.62
C ILE A 201 18.68 -3.05 -5.16
N SER A 202 19.32 -4.16 -4.79
CA SER A 202 20.65 -4.54 -5.27
C SER A 202 20.67 -4.73 -6.79
N ARG A 203 19.78 -5.57 -7.33
CA ARG A 203 19.71 -5.92 -8.76
C ARG A 203 19.47 -4.73 -9.67
N PHE A 204 18.64 -3.77 -9.24
CA PHE A 204 18.22 -2.63 -10.04
C PHE A 204 18.93 -1.33 -9.64
N SER A 205 20.11 -1.44 -9.02
CA SER A 205 21.05 -0.35 -8.77
C SER A 205 22.11 -0.25 -9.87
N ASN A 206 22.78 0.91 -9.96
CA ASN A 206 23.87 1.13 -10.92
C ASN A 206 25.23 0.60 -10.43
N GLY A 207 25.23 -0.25 -9.38
CA GLY A 207 26.45 -0.86 -8.85
C GLY A 207 27.16 -1.73 -9.89
N LYS A 208 28.49 -1.80 -9.81
CA LYS A 208 29.31 -2.65 -10.68
C LYS A 208 29.35 -4.12 -10.24
N ASP A 209 28.62 -4.46 -9.17
CA ASP A 209 28.62 -5.80 -8.63
C ASP A 209 27.84 -6.73 -9.55
N GLU A 210 28.42 -7.91 -9.77
CA GLU A 210 27.77 -8.94 -10.57
C GLU A 210 26.42 -9.28 -9.93
N PRO A 211 25.32 -9.30 -10.71
CA PRO A 211 24.02 -9.50 -10.13
C PRO A 211 23.93 -10.84 -9.40
N GLN A 212 23.68 -10.80 -8.09
CA GLN A 212 23.50 -12.03 -7.33
C GLN A 212 22.21 -12.75 -7.77
N PRO A 213 22.24 -14.08 -7.91
CA PRO A 213 21.05 -14.85 -8.21
C PRO A 213 20.04 -14.69 -7.07
N LEU A 214 18.75 -14.73 -7.42
CA LEU A 214 17.70 -14.64 -6.41
C LEU A 214 17.82 -15.84 -5.46
N THR A 215 17.72 -15.60 -4.15
CA THR A 215 17.85 -16.69 -3.17
C THR A 215 16.77 -17.76 -3.38
N PRO A 216 17.09 -19.07 -3.34
CA PRO A 216 16.12 -20.14 -3.59
C PRO A 216 14.87 -20.13 -2.69
N ARG A 217 14.93 -19.48 -1.52
CA ARG A 217 13.77 -19.32 -0.62
C ARG A 217 12.58 -18.64 -1.28
N PHE A 218 12.82 -17.85 -2.33
CA PHE A 218 11.77 -17.13 -3.04
C PHE A 218 11.03 -17.97 -4.09
N ALA A 219 11.41 -19.24 -4.29
CA ALA A 219 10.69 -20.15 -5.19
C ALA A 219 9.24 -20.45 -4.73
N LYS A 220 8.93 -20.18 -3.46
CA LYS A 220 7.58 -20.30 -2.89
C LYS A 220 7.25 -19.06 -2.08
N TYR A 221 6.09 -18.47 -2.33
CA TYR A 221 5.64 -17.31 -1.56
C TYR A 221 5.26 -17.67 -0.13
N GLU A 222 5.88 -16.97 0.82
CA GLU A 222 5.55 -17.02 2.23
C GLU A 222 4.83 -15.74 2.62
N ARG A 223 3.54 -15.88 2.99
CA ARG A 223 2.76 -14.73 3.44
C ARG A 223 3.23 -14.31 4.83
N LEU A 224 3.66 -13.06 4.95
CA LEU A 224 3.90 -12.41 6.23
C LEU A 224 2.57 -12.13 6.93
N LYS A 225 2.14 -13.05 7.80
CA LYS A 225 0.94 -12.89 8.63
C LYS A 225 1.36 -12.57 10.06
N ASP A 226 0.80 -11.50 10.62
CA ASP A 226 1.08 -11.06 11.99
C ASP A 226 2.59 -10.91 12.28
N ASN A 227 3.35 -10.50 11.26
CA ASN A 227 4.81 -10.45 11.25
C ASN A 227 5.34 -9.15 11.88
N TYR A 228 4.95 -8.91 13.13
CA TYR A 228 5.35 -7.75 13.90
C TYR A 228 5.31 -8.05 15.39
N VAL A 229 5.96 -7.22 16.19
CA VAL A 229 5.88 -7.31 17.64
C VAL A 229 5.03 -6.17 18.17
N LYS A 230 4.00 -6.54 18.93
CA LYS A 230 3.17 -5.61 19.70
C LYS A 230 3.69 -5.51 21.13
N THR A 231 3.82 -4.28 21.63
CA THR A 231 4.18 -4.00 23.02
C THR A 231 3.15 -3.04 23.62
N LEU A 232 2.81 -3.26 24.89
CA LEU A 232 1.88 -2.42 25.64
C LEU A 232 2.62 -1.62 26.71
N SER A 233 2.18 -0.40 26.98
CA SER A 233 2.63 0.33 28.17
C SER A 233 2.21 -0.39 29.45
N LYS A 234 2.94 -0.17 30.54
CA LYS A 234 2.54 -0.69 31.86
C LYS A 234 1.40 0.13 32.45
N GLU A 235 1.35 1.41 32.10
CA GLU A 235 0.34 2.34 32.56
C GLU A 235 -0.96 2.14 31.78
N LYS A 236 -2.09 2.17 32.51
CA LYS A 236 -3.44 2.29 31.94
C LYS A 236 -3.83 3.75 31.90
N TYR A 237 -4.15 4.23 30.72
CA TYR A 237 -4.71 5.55 30.50
C TYR A 237 -6.22 5.37 30.50
N GLY A 238 -6.87 5.91 31.54
CA GLY A 238 -8.33 5.91 31.63
C GLY A 238 -8.96 6.77 30.54
N ASP A 239 -10.29 6.65 30.41
CA ASP A 239 -11.17 7.42 29.52
C ASP A 239 -11.28 8.91 29.93
N ASP A 240 -10.17 9.48 30.43
CA ASP A 240 -10.07 10.88 30.81
C ASP A 240 -10.02 11.70 29.52
N LYS A 241 -11.20 12.23 29.17
CA LYS A 241 -11.46 13.22 28.11
C LYS A 241 -10.62 14.51 28.19
N ASP A 242 -9.64 14.59 29.08
CA ASP A 242 -8.89 15.80 29.40
C ASP A 242 -7.39 15.75 29.08
N ASN A 243 -6.85 14.67 28.47
CA ASN A 243 -5.39 14.53 28.31
C ASN A 243 -4.84 14.52 26.88
N VAL A 244 -5.59 15.02 25.89
CA VAL A 244 -5.09 15.20 24.50
C VAL A 244 -4.39 16.55 24.30
N GLN A 245 -4.23 17.37 25.34
CA GLN A 245 -3.81 18.76 25.16
C GLN A 245 -2.69 19.16 26.13
N ASN A 246 -1.55 18.47 26.10
CA ASN A 246 -0.34 18.94 26.79
C ASN A 246 0.96 18.35 26.21
N ASP A 247 1.12 18.37 24.88
CA ASP A 247 2.48 18.24 24.31
C ASP A 247 2.63 18.97 22.96
N GLN A 248 2.14 20.22 22.91
CA GLN A 248 2.63 21.21 21.97
C GLN A 248 3.21 22.39 22.76
N GLY A 249 4.45 22.71 22.44
CA GLY A 249 5.32 23.59 23.22
C GLY A 249 4.77 25.00 23.48
N THR A 250 5.08 25.45 24.69
CA THR A 250 5.40 26.82 25.12
C THR A 250 4.37 27.95 24.94
N GLN A 251 4.19 28.66 26.07
CA GLN A 251 3.62 29.99 26.25
C GLN A 251 2.10 30.10 26.35
N SER A 252 1.59 30.15 27.59
CA SER A 252 1.13 31.43 28.19
C SER A 252 0.44 31.15 29.52
N ALA A 253 0.90 31.82 30.57
CA ALA A 253 0.24 31.84 31.86
C ALA A 253 -1.14 32.53 31.75
N ALA A 254 -2.23 31.86 32.12
CA ALA A 254 -3.47 32.54 32.47
C ALA A 254 -4.34 31.71 33.43
N LYS A 255 -4.46 32.26 34.65
CA LYS A 255 -5.57 32.22 35.61
C LYS A 255 -6.61 31.09 35.52
N LYS A 256 -6.69 30.33 36.62
CA LYS A 256 -7.89 29.62 37.11
C LYS A 256 -9.11 30.53 37.08
N THR A 257 -10.17 30.15 36.37
CA THR A 257 -11.55 30.56 36.69
C THR A 257 -12.60 29.54 36.22
N ASN A 258 -13.33 29.01 37.21
CA ASN A 258 -14.70 28.50 37.26
C ASN A 258 -15.20 27.43 36.27
N LYS A 259 -15.80 26.39 36.87
CA LYS A 259 -16.45 25.21 36.28
C LYS A 259 -17.21 25.51 34.98
N PRO A 260 -17.14 24.63 33.95
CA PRO A 260 -17.86 24.83 32.70
C PRO A 260 -19.38 24.79 32.96
N LYS A 261 -20.10 25.77 32.41
CA LYS A 261 -21.56 25.79 32.40
C LYS A 261 -22.08 24.66 31.49
N PRO A 262 -23.23 24.04 31.83
CA PRO A 262 -23.80 22.96 31.03
C PRO A 262 -24.07 23.44 29.61
N VAL A 263 -23.64 22.63 28.62
CA VAL A 263 -23.85 22.92 27.20
C VAL A 263 -25.33 22.73 26.88
N THR A 264 -26.06 23.83 26.80
CA THR A 264 -27.44 23.86 26.26
C THR A 264 -27.44 24.42 24.85
N VAL A 265 -28.51 24.19 24.10
CA VAL A 265 -28.65 24.70 22.72
C VAL A 265 -28.57 26.23 22.69
N GLU A 266 -29.00 26.89 23.76
CA GLU A 266 -28.91 28.33 23.95
C GLU A 266 -27.45 28.78 24.11
N SER A 267 -26.62 28.04 24.86
CA SER A 267 -25.19 28.35 25.01
C SER A 267 -24.43 28.26 23.70
N LEU A 268 -24.72 27.23 22.88
CA LEU A 268 -24.15 27.08 21.54
C LEU A 268 -24.57 28.21 20.60
N ARG A 269 -25.85 28.61 20.65
CA ARG A 269 -26.34 29.74 19.85
C ARG A 269 -25.70 31.06 20.27
N ASP A 270 -25.49 31.27 21.56
CA ASP A 270 -24.85 32.50 22.06
C ASP A 270 -23.35 32.54 21.76
N ASP A 271 -22.65 31.41 21.83
CA ASP A 271 -21.25 31.30 21.42
C ASP A 271 -21.08 31.54 19.91
N MET A 272 -21.96 30.98 19.07
CA MET A 272 -21.97 31.25 17.63
C MET A 272 -22.26 32.73 17.32
N ARG A 273 -23.17 33.37 18.07
CA ARG A 273 -23.45 34.81 17.94
C ARG A 273 -22.24 35.65 18.34
N ALA A 274 -21.60 35.33 19.46
CA ALA A 274 -20.41 36.04 19.93
C ALA A 274 -19.25 35.90 18.94
N ALA A 275 -19.06 34.70 18.36
CA ALA A 275 -18.07 34.45 17.32
C ALA A 275 -18.36 35.26 16.04
N LEU A 276 -19.62 35.28 15.58
CA LEU A 276 -20.05 36.07 14.43
C LEU A 276 -19.79 37.58 14.62
N PHE A 277 -20.13 38.11 15.80
CA PHE A 277 -19.93 39.51 16.15
C PHE A 277 -18.45 39.88 16.19
N LYS A 278 -17.62 39.00 16.78
CA LYS A 278 -16.16 39.19 16.80
C LYS A 278 -15.56 39.15 15.39
N ALA A 279 -15.98 38.20 14.55
CA ALA A 279 -15.49 38.07 13.18
C ALA A 279 -15.84 39.29 12.32
N MET A 280 -17.01 39.88 12.55
CA MET A 280 -17.49 41.05 11.82
C MET A 280 -17.11 42.38 12.49
N ASN A 281 -16.34 42.34 13.58
CA ASN A 281 -15.96 43.49 14.41
C ASN A 281 -17.14 44.40 14.82
N VAL A 282 -18.26 43.78 15.18
CA VAL A 282 -19.49 44.45 15.61
C VAL A 282 -19.90 43.96 16.99
N THR A 283 -20.56 44.81 17.78
CA THR A 283 -20.90 44.50 19.17
C THR A 283 -22.38 44.17 19.38
N SER A 284 -23.20 44.35 18.34
CA SER A 284 -24.65 44.09 18.38
C SER A 284 -25.23 43.77 16.99
N PHE A 285 -26.42 43.18 16.97
CA PHE A 285 -27.17 42.98 15.72
C PHE A 285 -27.48 44.30 15.01
N LYS A 286 -27.69 45.39 15.74
CA LYS A 286 -27.94 46.72 15.17
C LYS A 286 -26.72 47.22 14.39
N SER A 287 -25.52 47.04 14.93
CA SER A 287 -24.27 47.34 14.22
C SER A 287 -23.99 46.39 13.06
N LEU A 288 -24.37 45.11 13.19
CA LEU A 288 -24.25 44.13 12.10
C LEU A 288 -25.18 44.48 10.93
N PHE A 289 -26.44 44.85 11.21
CA PHE A 289 -27.38 45.29 10.18
C PHE A 289 -26.96 46.61 9.53
N ALA A 290 -26.43 47.57 10.31
CA ALA A 290 -25.90 48.81 9.76
C ALA A 290 -24.68 48.57 8.85
N LEU A 291 -23.80 47.62 9.19
CA LEU A 291 -22.66 47.21 8.36
C LEU A 291 -23.12 46.54 7.05
N LEU A 292 -24.11 45.65 7.13
CA LEU A 292 -24.56 44.86 5.97
C LEU A 292 -25.50 45.63 5.03
N PHE A 293 -26.27 46.59 5.55
CA PHE A 293 -27.36 47.22 4.80
C PHE A 293 -27.37 48.76 4.86
N GLY A 294 -26.49 49.39 5.64
CA GLY A 294 -26.45 50.86 5.80
C GLY A 294 -26.02 51.65 4.56
N GLY A 295 -25.53 50.96 3.52
CA GLY A 295 -25.10 51.55 2.25
C GLY A 295 -26.09 51.44 1.08
N LYS A 296 -27.28 50.85 1.27
CA LYS A 296 -28.32 50.76 0.22
C LYS A 296 -29.50 51.65 0.57
N ARG A 297 -29.61 52.79 -0.12
CA ARG A 297 -30.89 53.40 -0.47
C ARG A 297 -31.46 52.68 -1.68
#